data_AF-A0A2D8TCH3-F1
#
_entry.id   AF-A0A2D8TCH3-F1
#
_cell.length_a   1.000
_cell.length_b   1.000
_cell.length_c   1.000
_cell.angle_alpha   90.00
_cell.angle_beta   90.00
_cell.angle_gamma   90.00
#
_symmetry.space_group_name_H-M   'P 1'
#
loop_
_entity.id
_entity.type
_entity.pdbx_description
1 polymer ?
#
loop_
_entity_poly.entity_id
_entity_poly.type
_entity_poly.pdbx_seq_one_letter_code
_entity_poly.pdbx_strand_id
1 'polypeptide(L)'
;MSFRKPNRTIAIRSSRRYSRRYASRASNEALRVLSMGAAVGLLVGVASIAATAEGRSQIVKMAGTIAVRFGVMRARSPQVGDYWPGCASARAAGTAPIYRGEPGYRREMDGDSDGVACEPYRGL
;
A
#
# COMPACT_ATOMS: atom_id res chain seq x y z
N MET A 1 27.40 67.17 35.05
CA MET A 1 27.87 65.87 34.52
C MET A 1 26.78 65.28 33.64
N SER A 2 26.97 65.22 32.31
CA SER A 2 25.98 64.68 31.36
C SER A 2 26.57 63.43 30.72
N PHE A 3 26.14 62.26 31.20
CA PHE A 3 26.56 60.96 30.68
C PHE A 3 25.69 60.59 29.48
N ARG A 4 26.08 61.06 28.28
CA ARG A 4 25.49 60.59 27.02
C ARG A 4 26.02 59.18 26.72
N LYS A 5 25.21 58.15 26.95
CA LYS A 5 25.52 56.78 26.51
C LYS A 5 25.58 56.74 24.98
N PRO A 6 26.62 56.16 24.36
CA PRO A 6 26.62 55.93 22.92
C PRO A 6 25.62 54.82 22.59
N ASN A 7 24.53 55.16 21.90
CA ASN A 7 23.61 54.18 21.30
C ASN A 7 24.34 53.45 20.16
N ARG A 8 25.06 52.38 20.50
CA ARG A 8 25.59 51.43 19.52
C ARG A 8 24.61 50.28 19.41
N THR A 9 23.72 50.33 18.41
CA THR A 9 22.89 49.19 18.02
C THR A 9 23.81 48.07 17.56
N ILE A 10 23.92 47.01 18.37
CA ILE A 10 24.62 45.77 17.99
C ILE A 10 23.66 44.99 17.10
N ALA A 11 23.97 44.89 15.81
CA ALA A 11 23.22 44.03 14.90
C ALA A 11 23.36 42.57 15.35
N ILE A 12 22.26 41.97 15.83
CA ILE A 12 22.21 40.55 16.13
C ILE A 12 22.33 39.81 14.80
N ARG A 13 23.52 39.29 14.49
CA ARG A 13 23.77 38.45 13.32
C ARG A 13 23.02 37.13 13.53
N SER A 14 21.75 37.07 13.10
CA SER A 14 20.94 35.86 13.22
C SER A 14 21.70 34.72 12.53
N SER A 15 22.04 33.68 13.29
CA SER A 15 22.87 32.61 12.76
C SER A 15 22.17 31.95 11.57
N ARG A 16 22.90 31.62 10.49
CA ARG A 16 22.36 30.82 9.36
C ARG A 16 21.65 29.54 9.84
N ARG A 17 22.05 28.99 11.00
CA ARG A 17 21.39 27.86 11.67
C ARG A 17 19.99 28.22 12.19
N TYR A 18 19.79 29.40 12.77
CA TYR A 18 18.48 29.87 13.22
C TYR A 18 17.52 30.09 12.04
N SER A 19 18.00 30.74 10.96
CA SER A 19 17.19 30.95 9.74
C SER A 19 16.82 29.62 9.05
N ARG A 20 17.76 28.66 8.96
CA ARG A 20 17.43 27.30 8.47
C ARG A 20 16.43 26.58 9.36
N ARG A 21 16.56 26.67 10.69
CA ARG A 21 15.62 26.05 11.64
C ARG A 21 14.22 26.67 11.55
N TYR A 22 14.12 27.99 11.41
CA TYR A 22 12.84 28.69 11.24
C TYR A 22 12.16 28.31 9.92
N ALA A 23 12.92 28.29 8.81
CA ALA A 23 12.43 27.82 7.52
C ALA A 23 11.97 26.35 7.55
N SER A 24 12.72 25.46 8.22
CA SER A 24 12.33 24.05 8.36
C SER A 24 11.10 23.82 9.25
N ARG A 25 10.89 24.66 10.27
CA ARG A 25 9.68 24.58 11.11
C ARG A 25 8.45 25.03 10.31
N ALA A 26 8.58 26.14 9.58
CA ALA A 26 7.52 26.63 8.70
C ALA A 26 7.15 25.63 7.60
N SER A 27 8.13 24.96 6.99
CA SER A 27 7.87 23.93 5.97
C SER A 27 7.19 22.70 6.56
N ASN A 28 7.55 22.28 7.77
CA ASN A 28 6.96 21.10 8.41
C ASN A 28 5.51 21.32 8.85
N GLU A 29 5.15 22.51 9.33
CA GLU A 29 3.76 22.85 9.63
C GLU A 29 2.90 22.89 8.36
N ALA A 30 3.40 23.51 7.28
CA ALA A 30 2.74 23.49 5.99
C ALA A 30 2.55 22.06 5.47
N LEU A 31 3.60 21.21 5.57
CA LEU A 31 3.50 19.80 5.16
C LEU A 31 2.46 19.03 5.97
N ARG A 32 2.38 19.28 7.28
CA ARG A 32 1.40 18.63 8.16
C ARG A 32 -0.03 19.01 7.77
N VAL A 33 -0.31 20.29 7.57
CA VAL A 33 -1.64 20.76 7.15
C VAL A 33 -2.02 20.20 5.78
N LEU A 34 -1.08 20.21 4.82
CA LEU A 34 -1.31 19.62 3.50
C LEU A 34 -1.53 18.10 3.57
N SER A 35 -0.77 17.37 4.39
CA SER A 35 -0.95 15.92 4.57
C SER A 35 -2.30 15.58 5.19
N MET A 36 -2.76 16.36 6.17
CA MET A 36 -4.08 16.17 6.76
C MET A 36 -5.19 16.49 5.75
N GLY A 37 -5.06 17.59 5.00
CA GLY A 37 -6.00 17.94 3.93
C GLY A 37 -6.09 16.86 2.85
N ALA A 38 -4.95 16.32 2.42
CA ALA A 38 -4.90 15.22 1.45
C ALA A 38 -5.55 13.94 2.00
N ALA A 39 -5.28 13.57 3.25
CA ALA A 39 -5.89 12.41 3.88
C ALA A 39 -7.41 12.53 3.99
N VAL A 40 -7.92 13.69 4.44
CA VAL A 40 -9.36 13.96 4.51
C VAL A 40 -9.99 13.95 3.12
N GLY A 41 -9.35 14.59 2.13
CA GLY A 41 -9.83 14.60 0.76
C GLY A 41 -9.92 13.21 0.14
N LEU A 42 -8.92 12.35 0.40
CA LEU A 42 -8.90 10.97 -0.10
C LEU A 42 -9.99 10.12 0.58
N LEU A 43 -10.17 10.26 1.89
CA LEU A 43 -11.25 9.58 2.62
C LEU A 43 -12.64 9.96 2.11
N VAL A 44 -12.92 11.25 1.96
CA VAL A 44 -14.22 11.75 1.46
C VAL A 44 -14.44 11.34 0.00
N GLY A 45 -13.40 11.43 -0.83
CA GLY A 45 -13.46 11.01 -2.24
C GLY A 45 -13.78 9.53 -2.38
N VAL A 46 -13.07 8.66 -1.63
CA VAL A 46 -13.30 7.20 -1.63
C VAL A 46 -14.68 6.85 -1.04
N ALA A 47 -15.11 7.52 0.03
CA ALA A 47 -16.43 7.30 0.60
C ALA A 47 -17.55 7.66 -0.39
N SER A 48 -17.36 8.71 -1.18
CA SER A 48 -18.34 9.15 -2.19
C SER A 48 -18.50 8.13 -3.32
N ILE A 49 -17.41 7.58 -3.86
CA ILE A 49 -17.48 6.51 -4.88
C ILE A 49 -18.02 5.19 -4.31
N ALA A 50 -17.83 4.94 -3.01
CA ALA A 50 -18.39 3.76 -2.34
C ALA A 50 -19.88 3.91 -1.99
N ALA A 51 -20.45 5.13 -2.05
CA ALA A 51 -21.86 5.36 -1.76
C ALA A 51 -22.79 4.98 -2.92
N THR A 52 -22.30 4.96 -4.16
CA THR A 52 -23.09 4.59 -5.35
C THR A 52 -22.97 3.10 -5.69
N ALA A 53 -24.03 2.50 -6.23
CA ALA A 53 -24.01 1.09 -6.63
C ALA A 53 -23.02 0.84 -7.78
N GLU A 54 -22.97 1.76 -8.74
CA GLU A 54 -22.07 1.72 -9.90
C GLU A 54 -20.61 1.88 -9.45
N GLY A 55 -20.34 2.81 -8.53
CA GLY A 55 -18.99 3.07 -8.01
C GLY A 55 -18.44 1.88 -7.22
N ARG A 56 -19.27 1.19 -6.43
CA ARG A 56 -18.89 -0.06 -5.75
C ARG A 56 -18.41 -1.13 -6.72
N SER A 57 -19.06 -1.29 -7.87
CA SER A 57 -18.69 -2.31 -8.85
C SER A 57 -17.30 -2.08 -9.46
N GLN A 58 -16.93 -0.81 -9.69
CA GLN A 58 -15.61 -0.43 -10.20
C GLN A 58 -14.53 -0.66 -9.14
N ILE A 59 -14.82 -0.29 -7.89
CA ILE A 59 -13.91 -0.50 -6.76
C ILE A 59 -13.66 -2.00 -6.56
N VAL A 60 -14.69 -2.86 -6.60
CA VAL A 60 -14.54 -4.32 -6.44
C VAL A 60 -13.70 -4.92 -7.56
N LYS A 61 -13.89 -4.50 -8.81
CA LYS A 61 -13.07 -4.97 -9.94
C LYS A 61 -11.60 -4.55 -9.80
N MET A 62 -11.34 -3.29 -9.45
CA MET A 62 -9.96 -2.82 -9.23
C MET A 62 -9.33 -3.51 -8.01
N ALA A 63 -10.07 -3.67 -6.92
CA ALA A 63 -9.62 -4.37 -5.72
C ALA A 63 -9.29 -5.83 -6.02
N GLY A 64 -10.10 -6.52 -6.82
CA GLY A 64 -9.82 -7.88 -7.29
C GLY A 64 -8.50 -7.96 -8.05
N THR A 65 -8.28 -7.07 -9.02
CA THR A 65 -7.03 -7.02 -9.80
C THR A 65 -5.80 -6.77 -8.90
N ILE A 66 -5.93 -5.87 -7.93
CA ILE A 66 -4.87 -5.59 -6.95
C ILE A 66 -4.61 -6.83 -6.08
N ALA A 67 -5.66 -7.45 -5.56
CA ALA A 67 -5.56 -8.64 -4.72
C ALA A 67 -4.88 -9.80 -5.45
N VAL A 68 -5.21 -10.03 -6.73
CA VAL A 68 -4.55 -11.05 -7.57
C VAL A 68 -3.08 -10.70 -7.80
N ARG A 69 -2.77 -9.44 -8.12
CA ARG A 69 -1.40 -8.98 -8.37
C ARG A 69 -0.48 -9.16 -7.17
N PHE A 70 -1.01 -8.96 -5.96
CA PHE A 70 -0.27 -9.14 -4.71
C PHE A 70 -0.36 -10.57 -4.16
N GLY A 71 -0.96 -11.51 -4.87
CA GLY A 71 -1.08 -12.91 -4.44
C GLY A 71 -1.96 -13.10 -3.20
N VAL A 72 -2.86 -12.15 -2.93
CA VAL A 72 -3.84 -12.23 -1.83
C VAL A 72 -5.03 -13.10 -2.25
N MET A 73 -5.35 -13.13 -3.54
CA MET A 73 -6.39 -13.99 -4.12
C MET A 73 -5.93 -14.66 -5.41
N ARG A 74 -6.62 -15.74 -5.77
CA ARG A 74 -6.50 -16.40 -7.07
C ARG A 74 -7.18 -15.56 -8.16
N ALA A 75 -6.67 -15.63 -9.39
CA ALA A 75 -7.30 -14.98 -10.54
C ALA A 75 -8.62 -15.64 -10.93
N ARG A 76 -8.74 -16.96 -10.74
CA ARG A 76 -9.99 -17.70 -10.88
C ARG A 76 -10.06 -18.87 -9.91
N SER A 77 -11.28 -19.36 -9.68
CA SER A 77 -11.47 -20.62 -8.93
C SER A 77 -11.15 -21.83 -9.81
N PRO A 78 -10.61 -22.92 -9.23
CA PRO A 78 -10.53 -24.23 -9.88
C PRO A 78 -11.91 -24.74 -10.30
N GLN A 79 -11.99 -25.33 -11.48
CA GLN A 79 -13.21 -25.86 -12.09
C GLN A 79 -13.07 -27.37 -12.28
N VAL A 80 -14.20 -28.09 -12.24
CA VAL A 80 -14.21 -29.54 -12.49
C VAL A 80 -13.60 -29.83 -13.86
N GLY A 81 -12.66 -30.77 -13.91
CA GLY A 81 -11.89 -31.10 -15.11
C GLY A 81 -10.58 -30.34 -15.28
N ASP A 82 -10.30 -29.36 -14.43
CA ASP A 82 -8.99 -28.71 -14.42
C ASP A 82 -7.88 -29.71 -14.10
N TYR A 83 -6.85 -29.70 -14.94
CA TYR A 83 -5.64 -30.50 -14.78
C TYR A 83 -4.42 -29.65 -15.13
N TRP A 84 -3.46 -29.59 -14.21
CA TRP A 84 -2.20 -28.87 -14.42
C TRP A 84 -1.05 -29.86 -14.39
N PRO A 85 -0.14 -29.91 -15.36
CA PRO A 85 1.03 -30.80 -15.28
C PRO A 85 1.94 -30.47 -14.08
N GLY A 86 1.91 -29.23 -13.57
CA GLY A 86 2.57 -28.87 -12.33
C GLY A 86 2.28 -27.45 -11.85
N CYS A 87 2.91 -27.05 -10.76
CA CYS A 87 2.61 -25.77 -10.10
C CYS A 87 2.93 -24.53 -10.94
N ALA A 88 3.90 -24.60 -11.84
CA ALA A 88 4.15 -23.51 -12.79
C ALA A 88 2.92 -23.24 -13.67
N SER A 89 2.30 -24.30 -14.21
CA SER A 89 1.09 -24.16 -15.03
C SER A 89 -0.14 -23.74 -14.22
N ALA A 90 -0.30 -24.21 -12.98
CA ALA A 90 -1.38 -23.77 -12.09
C ALA A 90 -1.26 -22.29 -11.71
N ARG A 91 -0.05 -21.79 -11.44
CA ARG A 91 0.21 -20.37 -11.20
C ARG A 91 -0.02 -19.53 -12.44
N ALA A 92 0.42 -19.99 -13.60
CA ALA A 92 0.18 -19.29 -14.88
C ALA A 92 -1.32 -19.21 -15.23
N ALA A 93 -2.09 -20.25 -14.90
CA ALA A 93 -3.55 -20.25 -15.03
C ALA A 93 -4.26 -19.39 -13.96
N GLY A 94 -3.51 -18.87 -12.98
CA GLY A 94 -4.04 -18.03 -11.90
C GLY A 94 -4.93 -18.78 -10.92
N THR A 95 -4.84 -20.11 -10.85
CA THR A 95 -5.60 -20.95 -9.91
C THR A 95 -4.86 -21.27 -8.63
N ALA A 96 -3.53 -21.09 -8.59
CA ALA A 96 -2.71 -21.38 -7.40
C ALA A 96 -2.90 -20.35 -6.26
N PRO A 97 -2.80 -20.74 -4.97
CA PRO A 97 -2.55 -22.10 -4.44
C PRO A 97 -3.70 -23.06 -4.77
N ILE A 98 -3.62 -24.37 -4.60
CA ILE A 98 -4.78 -25.28 -4.80
C ILE A 98 -4.96 -26.11 -3.53
N TYR A 99 -6.16 -26.09 -2.94
CA TYR A 99 -6.42 -26.78 -1.69
C TYR A 99 -6.90 -28.21 -1.89
N ARG A 100 -6.64 -29.07 -0.89
CA ARG A 100 -7.16 -30.43 -0.86
C ARG A 100 -8.68 -30.44 -1.04
N GLY A 101 -9.15 -31.19 -2.03
CA GLY A 101 -10.57 -31.28 -2.40
C GLY A 101 -11.01 -30.30 -3.49
N GLU A 102 -10.19 -29.32 -3.85
CA GLU A 102 -10.43 -28.50 -5.04
C GLU A 102 -10.08 -29.30 -6.31
N PRO A 103 -10.79 -29.05 -7.43
CA PRO A 103 -10.43 -29.61 -8.72
C PRO A 103 -8.97 -29.38 -9.07
N GLY A 104 -8.33 -30.44 -9.56
CA GLY A 104 -6.91 -30.47 -9.96
C GLY A 104 -5.90 -30.34 -8.82
N TYR A 105 -6.31 -30.40 -7.54
CA TYR A 105 -5.40 -30.74 -6.45
C TYR A 105 -4.83 -32.15 -6.66
N ARG A 106 -3.54 -32.30 -6.38
CA ARG A 106 -2.84 -33.59 -6.42
C ARG A 106 -1.77 -33.63 -5.34
N ARG A 107 -1.65 -34.77 -4.64
CA ARG A 107 -0.67 -34.94 -3.55
C ARG A 107 0.77 -34.74 -4.05
N GLU A 108 1.05 -35.08 -5.30
CA GLU A 108 2.38 -34.91 -5.90
C GLU A 108 2.76 -33.44 -6.11
N MET A 109 1.78 -32.51 -6.06
CA MET A 109 2.01 -31.06 -6.13
C MET A 109 2.10 -30.38 -4.76
N ASP A 110 1.82 -31.14 -3.69
CA ASP A 110 1.78 -30.72 -2.29
C ASP A 110 2.98 -31.36 -1.58
N GLY A 111 4.13 -30.69 -1.72
CA GLY A 111 5.44 -31.27 -1.39
C GLY A 111 5.63 -31.58 0.09
N ASP A 112 4.96 -30.85 0.97
CA ASP A 112 4.95 -31.03 2.42
C ASP A 112 3.65 -31.69 2.93
N SER A 113 2.69 -31.94 2.05
CA SER A 113 1.45 -32.67 2.33
C SER A 113 0.52 -31.98 3.34
N ASP A 114 0.63 -30.66 3.48
CA ASP A 114 -0.17 -29.87 4.41
C ASP A 114 -1.62 -29.64 3.91
N GLY A 115 -1.90 -30.00 2.65
CA GLY A 115 -3.17 -29.82 1.98
C GLY A 115 -3.25 -28.58 1.09
N VAL A 116 -2.14 -27.87 0.89
CA VAL A 116 -2.02 -26.69 0.04
C VAL A 116 -0.98 -26.94 -1.05
N ALA A 117 -1.44 -27.30 -2.24
CA ALA A 117 -0.55 -27.43 -3.39
C ALA A 117 -0.18 -26.05 -3.97
N CYS A 118 1.03 -25.95 -4.53
CA CYS A 118 1.48 -24.82 -5.33
C CYS A 118 1.48 -23.46 -4.60
N GLU A 119 1.82 -23.48 -3.32
CA GLU A 119 1.99 -22.28 -2.52
C GLU A 119 2.97 -21.26 -3.15
N PRO A 120 2.78 -19.96 -2.86
CA PRO A 120 3.77 -18.96 -3.21
C PRO A 120 5.07 -19.24 -2.46
N TYR A 121 6.22 -19.16 -3.17
CA TYR A 121 7.55 -19.30 -2.55
C TYR A 121 7.74 -18.22 -1.49
N ARG A 122 7.54 -18.56 -0.21
CA ARG A 122 7.93 -17.74 0.93
C ARG A 122 9.36 -18.14 1.27
N GLY A 123 10.33 -17.50 0.63
CA GLY A 123 11.76 -17.75 0.84
C GLY A 123 12.20 -17.30 2.23
N LEU A 124 11.97 -18.14 3.25
CA LEU A 124 12.57 -18.03 4.58
C LEU A 124 13.72 -19.03 4.70
#